data_AF-A0A3D1UZI6-F1
#
_entry.id   AF-A0A3D1UZI6-F1
#
_cell.length_a   1.000
_cell.length_b   1.000
_cell.length_c   1.000
_cell.angle_alpha   90.00
_cell.angle_beta   90.00
_cell.angle_gamma   90.00
#
_symmetry.space_group_name_H-M   'P 1'
#
loop_
_entity.id
_entity.type
_entity.pdbx_description
1 polymer ?
#
loop_
_entity_poly.entity_id
_entity_poly.type
_entity_poly.pdbx_seq_one_letter_code
_entity_poly.pdbx_strand_id
1 'polypeptide(L)'
;MTQKKKIGLIFIIVPVFLLYFLSEAVLREAAVANINPQKVKIDSILNELPESIRDLITYRITRTEMLNDLAAAETEEEKLAAMVSLGIYTRDPEEKEKILWDVRSHYADKPESAPAFAYYLLNEENPKKISIPEYQAYLRKFPQQYQFNIWALGLNRLNDLRKKITWKDRLDFLKPLLEMKPEFRDYSVLYTEISRIAGRFEFRDIEEKAEALYDESRLCPSITEFIMQEEMEKMNAAGKDKK
;
A
#
# COMPACT_ATOMS: atom_id res chain seq x y z
N MET A 1 -70.40 -1.75 -0.06
CA MET A 1 -69.72 -3.06 0.07
C MET A 1 -69.56 -3.37 1.56
N THR A 2 -70.23 -4.40 2.08
CA THR A 2 -70.28 -4.76 3.51
C THR A 2 -68.90 -5.14 4.05
N GLN A 3 -68.58 -4.75 5.30
CA GLN A 3 -67.28 -4.99 5.98
C GLN A 3 -66.78 -6.45 5.86
N LYS A 4 -67.70 -7.42 5.89
CA LYS A 4 -67.40 -8.86 5.70
C LYS A 4 -66.77 -9.18 4.33
N LYS A 5 -67.15 -8.47 3.26
CA LYS A 5 -66.57 -8.65 1.91
C LYS A 5 -65.15 -8.08 1.81
N LYS A 6 -64.83 -7.01 2.56
CA LYS A 6 -63.46 -6.44 2.61
C LYS A 6 -62.49 -7.37 3.35
N ILE A 7 -62.93 -7.99 4.44
CA ILE A 7 -62.12 -8.95 5.21
C ILE A 7 -61.83 -10.22 4.39
N GLY A 8 -62.84 -10.76 3.69
CA GLY A 8 -62.65 -11.91 2.80
C GLY A 8 -61.72 -11.63 1.62
N LEU A 9 -61.76 -10.42 1.05
CA LEU A 9 -60.87 -10.02 -0.04
C LEU A 9 -59.41 -9.88 0.43
N ILE A 10 -59.19 -9.30 1.61
CA ILE A 10 -57.84 -9.17 2.22
C ILE A 10 -57.23 -10.55 2.49
N PHE A 11 -58.04 -11.51 2.98
CA PHE A 11 -57.60 -12.88 3.22
C PHE A 11 -57.20 -13.65 1.95
N ILE A 12 -57.61 -13.19 0.76
CA ILE A 12 -57.21 -13.80 -0.52
C ILE A 12 -56.00 -13.07 -1.11
N ILE A 13 -55.98 -11.73 -1.05
CA ILE A 13 -54.93 -10.93 -1.65
C ILE A 13 -53.59 -11.12 -0.92
N VAL A 14 -53.58 -11.12 0.41
CA VAL A 14 -52.34 -11.19 1.20
C VAL A 14 -51.57 -12.50 0.96
N PRO A 15 -52.20 -13.69 0.98
CA PRO A 15 -51.51 -14.95 0.67
C PRO A 15 -51.02 -15.03 -0.77
N VAL A 16 -51.77 -14.49 -1.73
CA VAL A 16 -51.36 -14.49 -3.14
C VAL A 16 -50.12 -13.63 -3.36
N PHE A 17 -50.04 -12.46 -2.72
CA PHE A 17 -48.84 -11.62 -2.75
C PHE A 17 -47.66 -12.29 -2.04
N LEU A 18 -47.87 -12.94 -0.89
CA LEU A 18 -46.81 -13.69 -0.20
C LEU A 18 -46.26 -14.84 -1.06
N LEU A 19 -47.14 -15.60 -1.73
CA LEU A 19 -46.74 -16.66 -2.66
C LEU A 19 -46.01 -16.10 -3.88
N TYR A 20 -46.43 -14.93 -4.38
CA TYR A 20 -45.73 -14.24 -5.46
C TYR A 20 -44.31 -13.80 -5.04
N PHE A 21 -44.15 -13.19 -3.87
CA PHE A 21 -42.84 -12.79 -3.35
C PHE A 21 -41.92 -13.98 -3.04
N LEU A 22 -42.47 -15.08 -2.50
CA LEU A 22 -41.71 -16.32 -2.29
C LEU A 22 -41.28 -16.95 -3.62
N SER A 23 -42.17 -16.95 -4.62
CA SER A 23 -41.85 -17.41 -5.98
C SER A 23 -40.76 -16.56 -6.62
N GLU A 24 -40.83 -15.24 -6.49
CA GLU A 24 -39.81 -14.32 -7.02
C GLU A 24 -38.47 -14.48 -6.30
N ALA A 25 -38.48 -14.71 -4.98
CA ALA A 25 -37.28 -14.98 -4.19
C ALA A 25 -36.61 -16.30 -4.63
N VAL A 26 -37.39 -17.38 -4.79
CA VAL A 26 -36.89 -18.68 -5.28
C VAL A 26 -36.40 -18.58 -6.72
N LEU A 27 -37.10 -17.83 -7.59
CA LEU A 27 -36.66 -17.59 -8.96
C LEU A 27 -35.37 -16.77 -9.04
N ARG A 28 -35.19 -15.77 -8.17
CA ARG A 28 -33.94 -15.01 -8.06
C ARG A 28 -32.81 -15.89 -7.55
N GLU A 29 -33.05 -16.68 -6.51
CA GLU A 29 -32.05 -17.56 -5.94
C GLU A 29 -31.64 -18.66 -6.94
N ALA A 30 -32.61 -19.24 -7.66
CA ALA A 30 -32.36 -20.17 -8.75
C ALA A 30 -31.66 -19.52 -9.95
N ALA A 31 -32.01 -18.27 -10.31
CA ALA A 31 -31.34 -17.52 -11.37
C ALA A 31 -29.88 -17.21 -10.98
N VAL A 32 -29.63 -16.81 -9.74
CA VAL A 32 -28.28 -16.58 -9.21
C VAL A 32 -27.49 -17.89 -9.13
N ALA A 33 -28.11 -19.00 -8.71
CA ALA A 33 -27.49 -20.32 -8.68
C ALA A 33 -27.20 -20.90 -10.08
N ASN A 34 -27.98 -20.52 -11.11
CA ASN A 34 -27.76 -20.91 -12.51
C ASN A 34 -26.82 -19.97 -13.29
N ILE A 35 -26.42 -18.82 -12.72
CA ILE A 35 -25.27 -18.08 -13.24
C ILE A 35 -24.05 -18.92 -12.90
N ASN A 36 -23.64 -19.76 -13.86
CA ASN A 36 -22.43 -20.55 -13.75
C ASN A 36 -21.22 -19.59 -13.69
N PRO A 37 -20.61 -19.35 -12.51
CA PRO A 37 -19.61 -18.29 -12.33
C PRO A 37 -18.35 -18.54 -13.18
N GLN A 38 -18.17 -19.78 -13.64
CA GLN A 38 -17.05 -20.20 -14.47
C GLN A 38 -17.19 -19.83 -15.96
N LYS A 39 -18.39 -19.46 -16.44
CA LYS A 39 -18.61 -19.13 -17.87
C LYS A 39 -18.66 -17.63 -18.18
N VAL A 40 -18.84 -16.78 -17.18
CA VAL A 40 -18.74 -15.33 -17.34
C VAL A 40 -17.50 -14.88 -16.60
N LYS A 41 -16.34 -15.00 -17.25
CA LYS A 41 -15.11 -14.39 -16.73
C LYS A 41 -15.36 -12.89 -16.67
N ILE A 42 -15.36 -12.31 -15.48
CA ILE A 42 -15.50 -10.85 -15.27
C ILE A 42 -14.50 -10.11 -16.18
N ASP A 43 -13.31 -10.66 -16.37
CA ASP A 43 -12.29 -10.18 -17.31
C ASP A 43 -12.79 -10.04 -18.76
N SER A 44 -13.63 -10.96 -19.23
CA SER A 44 -14.21 -10.91 -20.59
C SER A 44 -15.19 -9.76 -20.73
N ILE A 45 -16.02 -9.52 -19.71
CA ILE A 45 -16.96 -8.39 -19.69
C ILE A 45 -16.21 -7.06 -19.56
N LEU A 46 -15.22 -7.00 -18.67
CA LEU A 46 -14.39 -5.81 -18.46
C LEU A 46 -13.66 -5.41 -19.75
N ASN A 47 -13.16 -6.37 -20.51
CA ASN A 47 -12.43 -6.14 -21.75
C ASN A 47 -13.28 -5.58 -22.91
N GLU A 48 -14.60 -5.74 -22.84
CA GLU A 48 -15.55 -5.19 -23.83
C GLU A 48 -15.99 -3.75 -23.49
N LEU A 49 -15.70 -3.28 -22.28
CA LEU A 49 -16.05 -1.93 -21.84
C LEU A 49 -15.03 -0.88 -22.31
N PRO A 50 -15.46 0.38 -22.56
CA PRO A 50 -14.57 1.52 -22.72
C PRO A 50 -13.60 1.64 -21.55
N GLU A 51 -12.38 2.10 -21.83
CA GLU A 51 -11.28 2.17 -20.86
C GLU A 51 -11.67 2.91 -19.57
N SER A 52 -12.35 4.05 -19.68
CA SER A 52 -12.78 4.85 -18.51
C SER A 52 -13.78 4.12 -17.61
N ILE A 53 -14.66 3.29 -18.20
CA ILE A 53 -15.64 2.50 -17.45
C ILE A 53 -14.95 1.29 -16.81
N ARG A 54 -14.06 0.63 -17.56
CA ARG A 54 -13.25 -0.48 -17.04
C ARG A 54 -12.42 -0.04 -15.84
N ASP A 55 -11.71 1.07 -15.97
CA ASP A 55 -10.89 1.63 -14.90
C ASP A 55 -11.71 1.94 -13.64
N LEU A 56 -12.88 2.57 -13.79
CA LEU A 56 -13.77 2.86 -12.68
C LEU A 56 -14.29 1.59 -11.99
N ILE A 57 -14.65 0.57 -12.76
CA ILE A 57 -15.15 -0.70 -12.22
C ILE A 57 -14.03 -1.47 -11.52
N THR A 58 -12.87 -1.60 -12.16
CA THR A 58 -11.67 -2.23 -11.56
C THR A 58 -11.31 -1.53 -10.26
N TYR A 59 -11.30 -0.19 -10.24
CA TYR A 59 -11.08 0.58 -9.03
C TYR A 59 -12.06 0.22 -7.91
N ARG A 60 -13.35 0.15 -8.21
CA ARG A 60 -14.38 -0.17 -7.20
C ARG A 60 -14.29 -1.60 -6.70
N ILE A 61 -14.02 -2.56 -7.58
CA ILE A 61 -13.87 -3.97 -7.22
C ILE A 61 -12.66 -4.13 -6.29
N THR A 62 -11.48 -3.71 -6.74
CA THR A 62 -10.25 -3.84 -5.96
C THR A 62 -10.30 -3.06 -4.64
N ARG A 63 -10.92 -1.85 -4.62
CA ARG A 63 -11.13 -1.13 -3.35
C ARG A 63 -12.04 -1.90 -2.41
N THR A 64 -13.09 -2.56 -2.91
CA THR A 64 -14.00 -3.35 -2.08
C THR A 64 -13.31 -4.59 -1.54
N GLU A 65 -12.49 -5.26 -2.35
CA GLU A 65 -11.65 -6.38 -1.91
C GLU A 65 -10.70 -5.95 -0.79
N MET A 66 -9.95 -4.85 -0.96
CA MET A 66 -9.06 -4.32 0.07
C MET A 66 -9.79 -3.92 1.36
N LEU A 67 -11.02 -3.42 1.27
CA LEU A 67 -11.85 -3.14 2.45
C LEU A 67 -12.29 -4.41 3.17
N ASN A 68 -12.62 -5.46 2.42
CA ASN A 68 -12.96 -6.76 3.01
C ASN A 68 -11.73 -7.39 3.66
N ASP A 69 -10.56 -7.30 3.04
CA ASP A 69 -9.29 -7.77 3.60
C ASP A 69 -8.96 -7.03 4.90
N LEU A 70 -9.13 -5.70 4.91
CA LEU A 70 -8.94 -4.90 6.12
C LEU A 70 -9.94 -5.27 7.23
N ALA A 71 -11.18 -5.63 6.88
CA ALA A 71 -12.18 -6.06 7.85
C ALA A 71 -11.92 -7.50 8.36
N ALA A 72 -11.29 -8.34 7.55
CA ALA A 72 -10.95 -9.72 7.87
C ALA A 72 -9.61 -9.88 8.59
N ALA A 73 -8.74 -8.87 8.56
CA ALA A 73 -7.46 -8.88 9.25
C ALA A 73 -7.62 -9.10 10.77
N GLU A 74 -6.98 -10.14 11.29
CA GLU A 74 -7.07 -10.53 12.70
C GLU A 74 -5.88 -10.03 13.51
N THR A 75 -4.70 -10.00 12.89
CA THR A 75 -3.46 -9.57 13.53
C THR A 75 -3.18 -8.09 13.29
N GLU A 76 -2.34 -7.51 14.15
CA GLU A 76 -1.91 -6.12 14.02
C GLU A 76 -1.12 -5.90 12.72
N GLU A 77 -0.24 -6.85 12.37
CA GLU A 77 0.56 -6.84 11.16
C GLU A 77 -0.30 -6.90 9.88
N GLU A 78 -1.29 -7.81 9.83
CA GLU A 78 -2.22 -7.91 8.69
C GLU A 78 -3.04 -6.63 8.54
N LYS A 79 -3.50 -6.07 9.66
CA LYS A 79 -4.27 -4.84 9.64
C LYS A 79 -3.45 -3.67 9.12
N LEU A 80 -2.20 -3.53 9.57
CA LEU A 80 -1.28 -2.51 9.07
C LEU A 80 -1.04 -2.68 7.56
N ALA A 81 -0.74 -3.90 7.11
CA ALA A 81 -0.52 -4.19 5.69
C ALA A 81 -1.75 -3.85 4.82
N ALA A 82 -2.94 -4.21 5.28
CA ALA A 82 -4.20 -3.90 4.61
C ALA A 82 -4.49 -2.38 4.59
N MET A 83 -4.27 -1.68 5.71
CA MET A 83 -4.43 -0.22 5.79
C MET A 83 -3.49 0.50 4.83
N VAL A 84 -2.21 0.13 4.81
CA VAL A 84 -1.21 0.73 3.91
C VAL A 84 -1.59 0.49 2.45
N SER A 85 -1.97 -0.73 2.09
CA SER A 85 -2.36 -1.09 0.73
C SER A 85 -3.58 -0.27 0.27
N LEU A 86 -4.62 -0.21 1.11
CA LEU A 86 -5.83 0.57 0.81
C LEU A 86 -5.53 2.08 0.74
N GLY A 87 -4.72 2.59 1.66
CA GLY A 87 -4.35 4.01 1.72
C GLY A 87 -3.56 4.48 0.51
N ILE A 88 -2.68 3.64 -0.04
CA ILE A 88 -1.95 3.94 -1.28
C ILE A 88 -2.91 3.88 -2.48
N TYR A 89 -3.80 2.87 -2.52
CA TYR A 89 -4.67 2.58 -3.65
C TYR A 89 -5.85 3.56 -3.82
N THR A 90 -6.45 4.02 -2.72
CA THR A 90 -7.66 4.86 -2.79
C THR A 90 -7.42 6.15 -3.57
N ARG A 91 -8.43 6.55 -4.35
CA ARG A 91 -8.46 7.81 -5.11
C ARG A 91 -9.17 8.93 -4.35
N ASP A 92 -9.87 8.59 -3.27
CA ASP A 92 -10.55 9.56 -2.41
C ASP A 92 -9.52 10.23 -1.47
N PRO A 93 -9.29 11.56 -1.58
CA PRO A 93 -8.33 12.26 -0.75
C PRO A 93 -8.66 12.24 0.75
N GLU A 94 -9.94 12.28 1.12
CA GLU A 94 -10.35 12.29 2.53
C GLU A 94 -10.16 10.92 3.16
N GLU A 95 -10.52 9.87 2.43
CA GLU A 95 -10.25 8.49 2.84
C GLU A 95 -8.74 8.23 2.95
N LYS A 96 -7.96 8.68 1.95
CA LYS A 96 -6.50 8.56 1.97
C LYS A 96 -5.89 9.22 3.19
N GLU A 97 -6.27 10.47 3.46
CA GLU A 97 -5.78 11.22 4.62
C GLU A 97 -6.15 10.52 5.93
N LYS A 98 -7.38 10.03 6.07
CA LYS A 98 -7.81 9.32 7.27
C LYS A 98 -6.97 8.05 7.50
N ILE A 99 -6.85 7.21 6.48
CA ILE A 99 -6.13 5.92 6.60
C ILE A 99 -4.65 6.16 6.90
N LEU A 100 -3.98 7.03 6.15
CA LEU A 100 -2.55 7.27 6.33
C LEU A 100 -2.24 8.02 7.63
N TRP A 101 -3.17 8.86 8.11
CA TRP A 101 -3.07 9.45 9.44
C TRP A 101 -3.12 8.38 10.53
N ASP A 102 -4.07 7.45 10.44
CA ASP A 102 -4.23 6.36 11.41
C ASP A 102 -3.00 5.45 11.40
N VAL A 103 -2.47 5.11 10.21
CA VAL A 103 -1.22 4.35 10.04
C VAL A 103 -0.06 5.05 10.74
N ARG A 104 0.17 6.33 10.43
CA ARG A 104 1.29 7.10 11.01
C ARG A 104 1.17 7.24 12.53
N SER A 105 -0.04 7.40 13.05
CA SER A 105 -0.26 7.70 14.47
C SER A 105 -0.12 6.46 15.36
N HIS A 106 -0.51 5.29 14.87
CA HIS A 106 -0.55 4.07 15.68
C HIS A 106 0.62 3.11 15.41
N TYR A 107 1.27 3.20 14.25
CA TYR A 107 2.31 2.23 13.83
C TYR A 107 3.66 2.90 13.52
N ALA A 108 3.96 4.02 14.18
CA ALA A 108 5.18 4.82 13.95
C ALA A 108 6.51 4.11 14.29
N ASP A 109 6.43 2.96 14.92
CA ASP A 109 7.52 2.04 15.30
C ASP A 109 7.62 0.83 14.37
N LYS A 110 6.77 0.74 13.33
CA LYS A 110 6.77 -0.33 12.33
C LYS A 110 7.28 0.19 10.99
N PRO A 111 8.24 -0.48 10.32
CA PRO A 111 8.79 -0.02 9.06
C PRO A 111 7.73 0.04 7.94
N GLU A 112 6.71 -0.81 7.99
CA GLU A 112 5.60 -0.88 7.04
C GLU A 112 4.75 0.40 7.03
N SER A 113 4.82 1.24 8.07
CA SER A 113 4.15 2.54 8.12
C SER A 113 4.81 3.61 7.22
N ALA A 114 5.97 3.31 6.62
CA ALA A 114 6.74 4.25 5.81
C ALA A 114 5.98 4.96 4.69
N PRO A 115 5.01 4.33 3.97
CA PRO A 115 4.20 5.03 2.97
C PRO A 115 3.39 6.19 3.56
N ALA A 116 2.92 6.07 4.80
CA ALA A 116 2.23 7.17 5.48
C ALA A 116 3.19 8.33 5.77
N PHE A 117 4.39 8.05 6.27
CA PHE A 117 5.41 9.08 6.45
C PHE A 117 5.79 9.75 5.11
N ALA A 118 5.92 8.97 4.03
CA ALA A 118 6.24 9.50 2.72
C ALA A 118 5.12 10.40 2.18
N TYR A 119 3.85 10.08 2.44
CA TYR A 119 2.71 10.92 2.05
C TYR A 119 2.75 12.33 2.71
N TYR A 120 3.16 12.41 3.98
CA TYR A 120 3.28 13.68 4.70
C TYR A 120 4.58 14.45 4.40
N LEU A 121 5.61 13.79 3.87
CA LEU A 121 6.91 14.41 3.61
C LEU A 121 6.77 15.57 2.59
N LEU A 122 7.13 16.76 3.06
CA LEU A 122 7.11 18.04 2.33
C LEU A 122 5.77 18.33 1.63
N ASN A 123 4.66 17.84 2.18
CA ASN A 123 3.34 18.06 1.62
C ASN A 123 2.76 19.40 2.08
N GLU A 124 3.10 20.50 1.40
CA GLU A 124 2.68 21.86 1.76
C GLU A 124 1.16 22.07 1.88
N GLU A 125 0.35 21.23 1.22
CA GLU A 125 -1.11 21.30 1.27
C GLU A 125 -1.69 20.61 2.52
N ASN A 126 -0.88 19.85 3.26
CA ASN A 126 -1.31 19.08 4.41
C ASN A 126 -0.84 19.72 5.72
N PRO A 127 -1.73 20.08 6.67
CA PRO A 127 -1.34 20.69 7.93
C PRO A 127 -0.47 19.79 8.83
N LYS A 128 -0.47 18.47 8.58
CA LYS A 128 0.33 17.48 9.31
C LYS A 128 1.63 17.13 8.56
N LYS A 129 2.05 17.96 7.60
CA LYS A 129 3.29 17.76 6.84
C LYS A 129 4.48 17.51 7.78
N ILE A 130 5.43 16.74 7.29
CA ILE A 130 6.71 16.52 7.97
C ILE A 130 7.87 17.00 7.12
N SER A 131 8.88 17.47 7.82
CA SER A 131 10.15 17.92 7.29
C SER A 131 11.08 16.73 6.99
N ILE A 132 12.15 16.99 6.22
CA ILE A 132 13.21 16.01 5.98
C ILE A 132 13.79 15.48 7.31
N PRO A 133 14.18 16.31 8.29
CA PRO A 133 14.69 15.81 9.57
C PRO A 133 13.74 14.87 10.33
N GLU A 134 12.43 15.13 10.31
CA GLU A 134 11.44 14.26 10.95
C GLU A 134 11.32 12.91 10.23
N TYR A 135 11.36 12.91 8.91
CA TYR A 135 11.38 11.66 8.12
C TYR A 135 12.66 10.86 8.37
N GLN A 136 13.81 11.53 8.46
CA GLN A 136 15.09 10.92 8.81
C GLN A 136 15.07 10.33 10.22
N ALA A 137 14.45 11.02 11.19
CA ALA A 137 14.29 10.52 12.54
C ALA A 137 13.43 9.25 12.60
N TYR A 138 12.37 9.17 11.77
CA TYR A 138 11.59 7.94 11.61
C TYR A 138 12.43 6.81 11.01
N LEU A 139 13.10 7.05 9.88
CA LEU A 139 13.88 6.05 9.16
C LEU A 139 14.99 5.43 10.04
N ARG A 140 15.69 6.24 10.84
CA ARG A 140 16.82 5.79 11.68
C ARG A 140 16.44 4.82 12.81
N LYS A 141 15.15 4.61 13.08
CA LYS A 141 14.68 3.64 14.08
C LYS A 141 14.93 2.20 13.65
N PHE A 142 15.08 1.96 12.35
CA PHE A 142 15.07 0.61 11.79
C PHE A 142 16.47 0.15 11.38
N PRO A 143 16.73 -1.16 11.35
CA PRO A 143 17.91 -1.74 10.71
C PRO A 143 18.02 -1.41 9.21
N GLN A 144 19.24 -1.48 8.63
CA GLN A 144 19.51 -1.06 7.25
C GLN A 144 18.67 -1.82 6.20
N GLN A 145 18.31 -3.09 6.45
CA GLN A 145 17.48 -3.86 5.52
C GLN A 145 16.08 -3.26 5.32
N TYR A 146 15.53 -2.62 6.36
CA TYR A 146 14.24 -1.93 6.26
C TYR A 146 14.43 -0.49 5.79
N GLN A 147 15.47 0.19 6.26
CA GLN A 147 15.75 1.58 5.89
C GLN A 147 15.82 1.78 4.37
N PHE A 148 16.33 0.79 3.60
CA PHE A 148 16.45 0.89 2.15
C PHE A 148 15.11 1.23 1.45
N ASN A 149 14.05 0.49 1.78
CA ASN A 149 12.72 0.73 1.19
C ASN A 149 12.15 2.08 1.64
N ILE A 150 12.43 2.49 2.87
CA ILE A 150 12.00 3.79 3.40
C ILE A 150 12.74 4.92 2.65
N TRP A 151 14.05 4.78 2.40
CA TRP A 151 14.81 5.70 1.55
C TRP A 151 14.22 5.83 0.15
N ALA A 152 13.89 4.69 -0.48
CA ALA A 152 13.28 4.67 -1.81
C ALA A 152 11.91 5.36 -1.83
N LEU A 153 11.06 5.14 -0.83
CA LEU A 153 9.75 5.80 -0.70
C LEU A 153 9.89 7.31 -0.54
N GLY A 154 10.80 7.77 0.33
CA GLY A 154 11.08 9.19 0.49
C GLY A 154 11.60 9.82 -0.80
N LEU A 155 12.53 9.15 -1.50
CA LEU A 155 13.05 9.62 -2.79
C LEU A 155 11.98 9.68 -3.88
N ASN A 156 11.09 8.69 -3.95
CA ASN A 156 9.94 8.69 -4.86
C ASN A 156 8.99 9.85 -4.57
N ARG A 157 8.72 10.12 -3.29
CA ARG A 157 7.94 11.31 -2.90
C ARG A 157 8.60 12.60 -3.38
N LEU A 158 9.91 12.74 -3.21
CA LEU A 158 10.65 13.91 -3.70
C LEU A 158 10.58 14.03 -5.23
N ASN A 159 10.58 12.90 -5.97
CA ASN A 159 10.36 12.89 -7.41
C ASN A 159 8.97 13.40 -7.82
N ASP A 160 7.93 13.04 -7.08
CA ASP A 160 6.57 13.54 -7.31
C ASP A 160 6.49 15.05 -7.05
N LEU A 161 7.25 15.53 -6.08
CA LEU A 161 7.34 16.94 -5.70
C LEU A 161 8.37 17.73 -6.55
N ARG A 162 8.95 17.17 -7.61
CA ARG A 162 10.05 17.78 -8.39
C ARG A 162 9.80 19.20 -8.93
N LYS A 163 8.54 19.63 -9.04
CA LYS A 163 8.17 21.00 -9.43
C LYS A 163 8.18 22.00 -8.26
N LYS A 164 8.12 21.49 -7.02
CA LYS A 164 8.03 22.24 -5.76
C LYS A 164 9.34 22.24 -4.97
N ILE A 165 10.24 21.28 -5.21
CA ILE A 165 11.52 21.16 -4.50
C ILE A 165 12.72 21.34 -5.44
N THR A 166 13.87 21.67 -4.88
CA THR A 166 15.13 21.83 -5.61
C THR A 166 15.94 20.53 -5.63
N TRP A 167 16.92 20.47 -6.54
CA TRP A 167 17.93 19.39 -6.52
C TRP A 167 18.77 19.39 -5.24
N LYS A 168 18.96 20.56 -4.62
CA LYS A 168 19.64 20.67 -3.34
C LYS A 168 18.83 20.00 -2.23
N ASP A 169 17.51 20.21 -2.18
CA ASP A 169 16.65 19.55 -1.17
C ASP A 169 16.71 18.02 -1.29
N ARG A 170 16.78 17.52 -2.52
CA ARG A 170 16.95 16.08 -2.80
C ARG A 170 18.32 15.58 -2.36
N LEU A 171 19.38 16.35 -2.60
CA LEU A 171 20.72 16.01 -2.13
C LEU A 171 20.78 16.04 -0.60
N ASP A 172 20.23 17.07 0.04
CA ASP A 172 20.17 17.22 1.49
C ASP A 172 19.38 16.07 2.15
N PHE A 173 18.33 15.57 1.48
CA PHE A 173 17.62 14.36 1.90
C PHE A 173 18.54 13.14 1.91
N LEU A 174 19.29 12.90 0.82
CA LEU A 174 20.13 11.70 0.65
C LEU A 174 21.49 11.79 1.37
N LYS A 175 21.97 13.00 1.67
CA LYS A 175 23.30 13.26 2.27
C LYS A 175 23.63 12.41 3.50
N PRO A 176 22.69 12.11 4.42
CA PRO A 176 22.98 11.24 5.56
C PRO A 176 23.50 9.84 5.18
N LEU A 177 23.18 9.32 3.99
CA LEU A 177 23.70 8.04 3.50
C LEU A 177 25.22 8.04 3.34
N LEU A 178 25.84 9.22 3.16
CA LEU A 178 27.29 9.34 3.03
C LEU A 178 28.02 9.12 4.35
N GLU A 179 27.33 9.23 5.49
CA GLU A 179 27.92 8.97 6.80
C GLU A 179 27.63 7.54 7.31
N MET A 180 26.94 6.74 6.50
CA MET A 180 26.53 5.38 6.84
C MET A 180 27.31 4.38 6.02
N LYS A 181 27.97 3.43 6.69
CA LYS A 181 28.60 2.30 6.01
C LYS A 181 27.51 1.36 5.49
N PRO A 182 27.49 1.03 4.19
CA PRO A 182 26.47 0.14 3.64
C PRO A 182 26.65 -1.29 4.18
N GLU A 183 25.54 -1.89 4.60
CA GLU A 183 25.47 -3.31 4.93
C GLU A 183 24.96 -4.16 3.76
N PHE A 184 24.31 -3.53 2.77
CA PHE A 184 23.64 -4.22 1.68
C PHE A 184 23.93 -3.62 0.30
N ARG A 185 24.00 -4.48 -0.72
CA ARG A 185 24.25 -4.11 -2.12
C ARG A 185 23.20 -3.18 -2.70
N ASP A 186 21.96 -3.33 -2.26
CA ASP A 186 20.81 -2.58 -2.75
C ASP A 186 21.01 -1.06 -2.61
N TYR A 187 21.78 -0.60 -1.61
CA TYR A 187 22.11 0.82 -1.42
C TYR A 187 22.89 1.45 -2.58
N SER A 188 23.54 0.66 -3.45
CA SER A 188 24.24 1.13 -4.65
C SER A 188 23.38 2.05 -5.53
N VAL A 189 22.07 1.82 -5.61
CA VAL A 189 21.17 2.68 -6.40
C VAL A 189 21.00 4.06 -5.79
N LEU A 190 21.05 4.17 -4.45
CA LEU A 190 20.95 5.44 -3.73
C LEU A 190 22.26 6.22 -3.85
N TYR A 191 23.41 5.56 -3.78
CA TYR A 191 24.72 6.19 -4.00
C TYR A 191 24.90 6.67 -5.44
N THR A 192 24.47 5.88 -6.43
CA THR A 192 24.41 6.31 -7.84
C THR A 192 23.61 7.61 -7.99
N GLU A 193 22.48 7.71 -7.29
CA GLU A 193 21.64 8.91 -7.34
C GLU A 193 22.32 10.12 -6.69
N ILE A 194 23.05 9.93 -5.58
CA ILE A 194 23.84 10.99 -4.95
C ILE A 194 24.93 11.47 -5.90
N SER A 195 25.75 10.57 -6.46
CA SER A 195 26.81 10.90 -7.43
C SER A 195 26.23 11.66 -8.63
N ARG A 196 25.12 11.17 -9.22
CA ARG A 196 24.44 11.83 -10.36
C ARG A 196 24.00 13.27 -10.05
N ILE A 197 23.48 13.52 -8.84
CA ILE A 197 23.09 14.87 -8.42
C ILE A 197 24.34 15.70 -8.15
N ALA A 198 25.30 15.18 -7.40
CA ALA A 198 26.52 15.87 -7.02
C ALA A 198 27.33 16.32 -8.24
N GLY A 199 27.58 15.42 -9.20
CA GLY A 199 28.30 15.73 -10.44
C GLY A 199 27.62 16.78 -11.31
N ARG A 200 26.27 16.80 -11.33
CA ARG A 200 25.50 17.86 -12.04
C ARG A 200 25.75 19.25 -11.46
N PHE A 201 25.98 19.35 -10.16
CA PHE A 201 26.17 20.62 -9.43
C PHE A 201 27.63 20.86 -9.01
N GLU A 202 28.57 20.06 -9.54
CA GLU A 202 30.00 20.16 -9.29
C GLU A 202 30.41 20.01 -7.81
N PHE A 203 29.63 19.26 -7.02
CA PHE A 203 29.98 18.90 -5.64
C PHE A 203 30.92 17.69 -5.62
N ARG A 204 32.17 17.90 -6.03
CA ARG A 204 33.14 16.80 -6.26
C ARG A 204 33.43 15.95 -5.04
N ASP A 205 33.50 16.55 -3.85
CA ASP A 205 33.72 15.84 -2.59
C ASP A 205 32.57 14.87 -2.26
N ILE A 206 31.34 15.30 -2.53
CA ILE A 206 30.14 14.49 -2.34
C ILE A 206 30.07 13.37 -3.40
N GLU A 207 30.41 13.69 -4.65
CA GLU A 207 30.45 12.74 -5.76
C GLU A 207 31.45 11.61 -5.49
N GLU A 208 32.71 11.95 -5.19
CA GLU A 208 33.77 10.98 -4.88
C GLU A 208 33.40 10.09 -3.69
N LYS A 209 32.82 10.66 -2.63
CA LYS A 209 32.37 9.90 -1.46
C LYS A 209 31.24 8.94 -1.80
N ALA A 210 30.30 9.36 -2.64
CA ALA A 210 29.20 8.50 -3.09
C ALA A 210 29.71 7.34 -3.96
N GLU A 211 30.68 7.59 -4.85
CA GLU A 211 31.31 6.55 -5.69
C GLU A 211 32.06 5.52 -4.85
N ALA A 212 32.82 5.95 -3.83
CA ALA A 212 33.48 5.04 -2.91
C ALA A 212 32.48 4.13 -2.17
N LEU A 213 31.39 4.71 -1.66
CA LEU A 213 30.34 3.94 -0.96
C LEU A 213 29.54 3.02 -1.90
N TYR A 214 29.38 3.41 -3.16
CA TYR A 214 28.83 2.55 -4.21
C TYR A 214 29.70 1.29 -4.39
N ASP A 215 31.01 1.46 -4.51
CA ASP A 215 31.93 0.33 -4.67
C ASP A 215 31.95 -0.56 -3.42
N GLU A 216 31.96 0.03 -2.23
CA GLU A 216 31.83 -0.72 -0.97
C GLU A 216 30.53 -1.52 -0.91
N SER A 217 29.39 -0.91 -1.26
CA SER A 217 28.10 -1.60 -1.20
C SER A 217 28.04 -2.79 -2.15
N ARG A 218 28.74 -2.76 -3.30
CA ARG A 218 28.78 -3.89 -4.24
C ARG A 218 29.38 -5.17 -3.65
N LEU A 219 30.21 -5.04 -2.62
CA LEU A 219 30.83 -6.17 -1.92
C LEU A 219 29.90 -6.79 -0.85
N CYS A 220 28.82 -6.11 -0.51
CA CYS A 220 27.83 -6.59 0.45
C CYS A 220 26.87 -7.64 -0.16
N PRO A 221 26.19 -8.44 0.69
CA PRO A 221 25.06 -9.25 0.25
C PRO A 221 23.88 -8.34 -0.16
N SER A 222 22.96 -8.88 -0.96
CA SER A 222 21.66 -8.23 -1.17
C SER A 222 20.75 -8.41 0.04
N ILE A 223 19.78 -7.51 0.20
CA ILE A 223 18.74 -7.62 1.24
C ILE A 223 17.96 -8.94 1.09
N THR A 224 17.65 -9.33 -0.15
CA THR A 224 16.94 -10.59 -0.42
C THR A 224 17.74 -11.81 0.04
N GLU A 225 19.04 -11.87 -0.28
CA GLU A 225 19.90 -12.96 0.17
C GLU A 225 19.96 -13.04 1.70
N PHE A 226 20.06 -11.88 2.37
CA PHE A 226 20.06 -11.79 3.82
C PHE A 226 18.76 -12.31 4.44
N ILE A 227 17.59 -11.84 3.96
CA ILE A 227 16.28 -12.28 4.46
C ILE A 227 16.10 -13.78 4.27
N MET A 228 16.45 -14.31 3.09
CA MET A 228 16.36 -15.75 2.82
C MET A 228 17.24 -16.57 3.77
N GLN A 229 18.46 -16.11 4.06
CA GLN A 229 19.34 -16.76 5.04
C GLN A 229 18.72 -16.76 6.44
N GLU A 230 18.20 -15.61 6.88
CA GLU A 230 17.56 -15.47 8.19
C GLU A 230 16.34 -16.39 8.34
N GLU A 231 15.51 -16.51 7.30
CA GLU A 231 14.37 -17.42 7.27
C GLU A 231 14.80 -18.89 7.33
N MET A 232 15.81 -19.29 6.55
CA MET A 232 16.34 -20.66 6.58
C MET A 232 16.91 -21.01 7.96
N GLU A 233 17.63 -20.09 8.60
CA GLU A 233 18.17 -20.28 9.95
C GLU A 233 17.05 -20.44 10.98
N LYS A 234 16.00 -19.60 10.92
CA LYS A 234 14.81 -19.72 11.79
C LYS A 234 14.10 -21.06 11.62
N MET A 235 13.92 -21.52 10.37
CA MET A 235 13.31 -22.84 10.09
C MET A 235 14.16 -23.99 10.64
N ASN A 236 15.48 -23.93 10.45
CA ASN A 236 16.40 -24.95 10.95
C ASN A 236 16.46 -25.00 12.49
N ALA A 237 16.36 -23.85 13.16
CA ALA A 237 16.28 -23.78 14.62
C ALA A 237 14.97 -24.39 15.13
N ALA A 238 13.82 -24.01 14.55
CA ALA A 238 12.51 -24.54 14.94
C ALA A 238 12.34 -26.05 14.68
N GLY A 239 13.08 -26.61 13.71
CA GLY A 239 13.13 -28.04 13.44
C GLY A 239 13.99 -28.85 14.42
N LYS A 240 14.94 -28.21 15.12
CA LYS A 240 15.79 -28.85 16.13
C LYS A 240 15.11 -29.00 17.49
N ASP A 241 14.22 -28.07 17.86
CA ASP A 241 13.47 -28.13 19.12
C ASP A 241 12.30 -29.14 19.10
N LYS A 242 12.05 -29.80 17.96
CA LYS A 242 11.00 -30.82 17.78
C LYS A 242 11.54 -32.27 17.73
N LYS A 243 12.81 -32.50 18.08
CA LYS A 243 13.43 -33.83 18.18
C LYS A 243 13.94 -34.08 19.58
#